data_AF-A0A1B8TXS6-F1
#
_entry.id   AF-A0A1B8TXS6-F1
#
_cell.length_a   1.000
_cell.length_b   1.000
_cell.length_c   1.000
_cell.angle_alpha   90.00
_cell.angle_beta   90.00
_cell.angle_gamma   90.00
#
_symmetry.space_group_name_H-M   'P 1'
#
loop_
_entity.id
_entity.type
_entity.pdbx_description
1 polymer ?
#
loop_
_entity_poly.entity_id
_entity_poly.type
_entity_poly.pdbx_seq_one_letter_code
_entity_poly.pdbx_strand_id
1 'polypeptide(L)'
;MSTNKLIIKHAILISLMIGGFFFLSKLVGLEENPYLRFVNLLFVIIGIRQAIKENIYVNKETNHAKNFATGFASAALAVILSTIGVVIYIEFINPEFLEVMNQSFLIGGDTSLFELAFTLVIEGLASSIVSTLIVMQFFKNHSKEDVKS
;
A
#
# COMPACT_ATOMS: atom_id res chain seq x y z
N MET A 1 -2.65 -14.64 -16.58
CA MET A 1 -1.84 -14.89 -15.36
C MET A 1 -2.79 -15.27 -14.21
N SER A 2 -2.40 -16.14 -13.27
CA SER A 2 -3.29 -16.42 -12.13
C SER A 2 -3.47 -15.17 -11.26
N THR A 3 -4.67 -14.96 -10.72
CA THR A 3 -4.99 -13.80 -9.87
C THR A 3 -4.05 -13.71 -8.67
N ASN A 4 -3.72 -14.84 -8.03
CA ASN A 4 -2.79 -14.86 -6.90
C ASN A 4 -1.38 -14.38 -7.28
N LYS A 5 -0.86 -14.78 -8.44
CA LYS A 5 0.44 -14.31 -8.92
C LYS A 5 0.42 -12.80 -9.20
N LEU A 6 -0.71 -12.29 -9.68
CA LEU A 6 -0.91 -10.85 -9.92
C LEU A 6 -0.92 -10.08 -8.61
N ILE A 7 -1.69 -10.55 -7.62
CA ILE A 7 -1.75 -9.97 -6.29
C ILE A 7 -0.35 -9.89 -5.67
N ILE A 8 0.40 -11.00 -5.67
CA ILE A 8 1.76 -11.04 -5.09
C ILE A 8 2.71 -10.09 -5.84
N LYS A 9 2.69 -10.09 -7.18
CA LYS A 9 3.53 -9.22 -8.00
C LYS A 9 3.33 -7.74 -7.64
N HIS A 10 2.08 -7.30 -7.56
CA HIS A 10 1.78 -5.89 -7.27
C HIS A 10 1.92 -5.55 -5.79
N ALA A 11 1.71 -6.51 -4.88
CA ALA A 11 2.01 -6.32 -3.47
C ALA A 11 3.50 -6.05 -3.25
N ILE A 12 4.38 -6.86 -3.86
CA ILE A 12 5.83 -6.66 -3.80
C ILE A 12 6.20 -5.31 -4.40
N LEU A 13 5.62 -4.92 -5.54
CA LEU A 13 5.87 -3.62 -6.15
C LEU A 13 5.54 -2.46 -5.19
N ILE A 14 4.36 -2.47 -4.57
CA ILE A 14 3.95 -1.43 -3.61
C ILE A 14 4.87 -1.41 -2.39
N SER A 15 5.18 -2.58 -1.82
CA SER A 15 6.09 -2.67 -0.67
C SER A 15 7.49 -2.17 -0.99
N LEU A 16 8.01 -2.45 -2.20
CA LEU A 16 9.30 -1.93 -2.65
C LEU A 16 9.27 -0.41 -2.84
N MET A 17 8.16 0.15 -3.35
CA MET A 17 8.01 1.60 -3.47
C MET A 17 7.98 2.27 -2.09
N ILE A 18 7.19 1.75 -1.15
CA ILE A 18 7.10 2.26 0.22
C ILE A 18 8.44 2.13 0.95
N GLY A 19 9.03 0.93 0.97
CA GLY A 19 10.30 0.67 1.64
C GLY A 19 11.46 1.43 1.01
N GLY A 20 11.53 1.47 -0.33
CA GLY A 20 12.55 2.23 -1.06
C GLY A 20 12.45 3.73 -0.79
N PHE A 21 11.24 4.28 -0.75
CA PHE A 21 11.02 5.67 -0.38
C PHE A 21 11.40 5.95 1.08
N PHE A 22 11.08 5.05 2.01
CA PHE A 22 11.50 5.15 3.41
C PHE A 22 13.03 5.21 3.55
N PHE A 23 13.76 4.32 2.86
CA PHE A 23 15.22 4.37 2.88
C PHE A 23 15.74 5.64 2.21
N LEU A 24 15.11 6.13 1.15
CA LEU A 24 15.49 7.39 0.52
C LEU A 24 15.26 8.57 1.46
N SER A 25 14.13 8.64 2.18
CA SER A 25 13.89 9.70 3.17
C SER A 25 14.92 9.65 4.28
N LYS A 26 15.33 8.45 4.70
CA LYS A 26 16.40 8.26 5.69
C LYS A 26 17.75 8.78 5.21
N LEU A 27 18.11 8.51 3.95
CA LEU A 27 19.37 9.00 3.37
C LEU A 27 19.45 10.53 3.31
N VAL A 28 18.30 11.20 3.22
CA VAL A 28 18.19 12.67 3.17
C VAL A 28 17.94 13.29 4.55
N GLY A 29 17.73 12.48 5.60
CA GLY A 29 17.45 12.95 6.96
C GLY A 29 16.03 13.51 7.14
N LEU A 30 15.06 13.02 6.35
CA LEU A 30 13.65 13.46 6.37
C LEU A 30 12.70 12.41 6.96
N GLU A 31 13.20 11.28 7.46
CA GLU A 31 12.42 10.16 7.99
C GLU A 31 11.55 10.54 9.19
N GLU A 32 11.90 11.60 9.91
CA GLU A 32 11.13 12.10 11.06
C GLU A 32 9.89 12.89 10.63
N ASN A 33 9.78 13.26 9.35
CA ASN A 33 8.68 14.06 8.86
C ASN A 33 7.42 13.20 8.65
N PRO A 34 6.36 13.36 9.47
CA PRO A 34 5.16 12.53 9.37
C PRO A 34 4.38 12.74 8.07
N TYR A 35 4.55 13.89 7.39
CA TYR A 35 3.85 14.19 6.14
C TYR A 35 4.34 13.35 4.97
N LEU A 36 5.56 12.81 5.02
CA LEU A 36 6.06 11.91 3.97
C LEU A 36 5.23 10.63 3.87
N ARG A 37 4.51 10.26 4.94
CA ARG A 37 3.63 9.09 4.94
C ARG A 37 2.47 9.22 3.95
N PHE A 38 2.03 10.43 3.62
CA PHE A 38 1.02 10.65 2.57
C PHE A 38 1.52 10.25 1.18
N VAL A 39 2.84 10.21 0.96
CA VAL A 39 3.42 9.70 -0.29
C VAL A 39 3.17 8.20 -0.43
N ASN A 40 3.11 7.44 0.68
CA ASN A 40 2.76 6.01 0.64
C ASN A 40 1.37 5.77 0.05
N LEU A 41 0.41 6.68 0.29
CA LEU A 41 -0.92 6.62 -0.33
C LEU A 41 -0.83 6.68 -1.86
N LEU A 42 0.08 7.50 -2.41
CA LEU A 42 0.29 7.59 -3.85
C LEU A 42 0.82 6.27 -4.42
N PHE A 43 1.78 5.63 -3.73
CA PHE A 43 2.31 4.34 -4.15
C PHE A 43 1.24 3.24 -4.12
N VAL A 44 0.39 3.23 -3.09
CA VAL A 44 -0.77 2.34 -2.99
C VAL A 44 -1.72 2.55 -4.17
N ILE A 45 -2.10 3.79 -4.49
CA ILE A 45 -2.97 4.10 -5.65
C ILE A 45 -2.33 3.64 -6.96
N ILE A 46 -1.04 3.91 -7.17
CA ILE A 46 -0.30 3.49 -8.37
C ILE A 46 -0.29 1.97 -8.51
N GLY A 47 0.02 1.24 -7.44
CA GLY A 47 0.04 -0.21 -7.45
C GLY A 47 -1.35 -0.83 -7.67
N ILE A 48 -2.38 -0.32 -6.99
CA ILE A 48 -3.78 -0.74 -7.20
C ILE A 48 -4.18 -0.54 -8.66
N ARG A 49 -3.88 0.63 -9.24
CA ARG A 49 -4.18 0.92 -10.65
C ARG A 49 -3.48 -0.06 -11.59
N GLN A 50 -2.22 -0.39 -11.33
CA GLN A 50 -1.50 -1.37 -12.14
C GLN A 50 -2.06 -2.78 -11.99
N ALA A 51 -2.43 -3.20 -10.79
CA ALA A 51 -3.06 -4.49 -10.52
C ALA A 51 -4.40 -4.63 -11.25
N ILE A 52 -5.28 -3.63 -11.13
CA ILE A 52 -6.58 -3.63 -11.81
C ILE A 52 -6.41 -3.57 -13.32
N LYS A 53 -5.53 -2.69 -13.83
CA LYS A 53 -5.23 -2.59 -15.26
C LYS A 53 -4.77 -3.94 -15.81
N GLU A 54 -3.80 -4.58 -15.16
CA GLU A 54 -3.29 -5.87 -15.63
C GLU A 54 -4.37 -6.95 -15.57
N ASN A 55 -5.22 -6.98 -14.54
CA ASN A 55 -6.32 -7.93 -14.45
C ASN A 55 -7.37 -7.73 -15.57
N ILE A 56 -7.71 -6.48 -15.91
CA ILE A 56 -8.64 -6.15 -17.00
C ILE A 56 -8.04 -6.52 -18.36
N TYR A 57 -6.81 -6.07 -18.68
CA TYR A 57 -6.30 -6.16 -20.04
C TYR A 57 -5.59 -7.49 -20.35
N VAL A 58 -4.93 -8.11 -19.35
CA VAL A 58 -4.19 -9.38 -19.50
C VAL A 58 -5.06 -10.58 -19.17
N ASN A 59 -5.81 -10.53 -18.06
CA ASN A 59 -6.69 -11.63 -17.67
C ASN A 59 -8.11 -11.51 -18.29
N LYS A 60 -8.40 -10.40 -18.98
CA LYS A 60 -9.72 -10.12 -19.59
C LYS A 60 -10.86 -10.19 -18.57
N GLU A 61 -10.57 -9.87 -17.31
CA GLU A 61 -11.56 -9.91 -16.24
C GLU A 61 -12.43 -8.65 -16.28
N THR A 62 -13.71 -8.82 -16.63
CA THR A 62 -14.68 -7.74 -16.78
C THR A 62 -15.56 -7.56 -15.54
N ASN A 63 -15.51 -8.49 -14.59
CA ASN A 63 -16.29 -8.41 -13.36
C ASN A 63 -15.71 -7.33 -12.42
N HIS A 64 -16.51 -6.30 -12.18
CA HIS A 64 -16.15 -5.17 -11.32
C HIS A 64 -15.76 -5.60 -9.89
N ALA A 65 -16.49 -6.54 -9.28
CA ALA A 65 -16.20 -7.00 -7.92
C ALA A 65 -14.87 -7.77 -7.85
N LYS A 66 -14.54 -8.57 -8.87
CA LYS A 66 -13.25 -9.29 -8.93
C LYS A 66 -12.07 -8.34 -9.16
N ASN A 67 -12.24 -7.31 -9.98
CA ASN A 67 -11.22 -6.28 -10.17
C ASN A 67 -11.00 -5.47 -8.88
N PHE A 68 -12.07 -5.08 -8.19
CA PHE A 68 -11.99 -4.47 -6.86
C PHE A 68 -11.23 -5.38 -5.89
N ALA A 69 -11.63 -6.65 -5.77
CA ALA A 69 -11.00 -7.61 -4.87
C ALA A 69 -9.51 -7.79 -5.17
N THR A 70 -9.13 -7.81 -6.46
CA THR A 70 -7.74 -7.95 -6.90
C THR A 70 -6.91 -6.72 -6.51
N GLY A 71 -7.43 -5.51 -6.74
CA GLY A 71 -6.76 -4.26 -6.34
C GLY A 71 -6.60 -4.17 -4.84
N PHE A 72 -7.68 -4.39 -4.10
CA PHE A 72 -7.68 -4.34 -2.64
C PHE A 72 -6.75 -5.39 -2.02
N ALA A 73 -6.80 -6.65 -2.48
CA ALA A 73 -5.94 -7.71 -1.95
C ALA A 73 -4.45 -7.44 -2.21
N SER A 74 -4.11 -6.84 -3.36
CA SER A 74 -2.72 -6.45 -3.67
C SER A 74 -2.21 -5.40 -2.68
N ALA A 75 -3.02 -4.37 -2.41
CA ALA A 75 -2.66 -3.31 -1.48
C ALA A 75 -2.64 -3.77 -0.02
N ALA A 76 -3.64 -4.57 0.41
CA ALA A 76 -3.69 -5.14 1.75
C ALA A 76 -2.47 -6.02 2.05
N LEU A 77 -2.06 -6.87 1.10
CA LEU A 77 -0.84 -7.66 1.26
C LEU A 77 0.41 -6.77 1.33
N ALA A 78 0.48 -5.72 0.51
CA ALA A 78 1.58 -4.76 0.56
C ALA A 78 1.68 -4.03 1.89
N VAL A 79 0.55 -3.66 2.48
CA VAL A 79 0.47 -3.02 3.82
C VAL A 79 1.05 -3.97 4.86
N ILE A 80 0.62 -5.24 4.88
CA ILE A 80 1.14 -6.24 5.83
C ILE A 80 2.66 -6.38 5.68
N LEU A 81 3.15 -6.56 4.44
CA LEU A 81 4.58 -6.68 4.16
C LEU A 81 5.36 -5.43 4.58
N SER A 82 4.82 -4.23 4.33
CA SER A 82 5.46 -2.97 4.69
C SER A 82 5.50 -2.77 6.20
N THR A 83 4.42 -3.10 6.91
CA THR A 83 4.37 -3.05 8.38
C THR A 83 5.36 -4.02 9.00
N ILE A 84 5.45 -5.26 8.48
CA ILE A 84 6.49 -6.21 8.93
C ILE A 84 7.88 -5.62 8.72
N GLY A 85 8.13 -4.98 7.57
CA GLY A 85 9.38 -4.28 7.30
C GLY A 85 9.69 -3.18 8.32
N VAL A 86 8.69 -2.38 8.70
CA VAL A 86 8.83 -1.33 9.74
C VAL A 86 9.13 -1.94 11.10
N VAL A 87 8.42 -3.00 11.49
CA VAL A 87 8.64 -3.70 12.77
C VAL A 87 10.06 -4.26 12.84
N ILE A 88 10.51 -4.97 11.80
CA ILE A 88 11.88 -5.49 11.72
C ILE A 88 12.90 -4.35 11.78
N TYR A 89 12.62 -3.24 11.10
CA TYR A 89 13.50 -2.08 11.12
C TYR A 89 13.63 -1.47 12.52
N ILE A 90 12.53 -1.31 13.25
CA ILE A 90 12.55 -0.80 14.63
C ILE A 90 13.30 -1.77 15.54
N GLU A 91 12.98 -3.06 15.47
CA GLU A 91 13.51 -4.04 16.41
C GLU A 91 15.01 -4.33 16.22
N PHE A 92 15.48 -4.36 14.96
CA PHE A 92 16.84 -4.84 14.64
C PHE A 92 17.77 -3.77 14.09
N ILE A 93 17.27 -2.62 13.62
CA ILE A 93 18.10 -1.61 12.92
C ILE A 93 18.11 -0.27 13.66
N ASN A 94 16.95 0.26 14.04
CA ASN A 94 16.85 1.53 14.76
C ASN A 94 15.68 1.53 15.78
N PRO A 95 15.93 1.10 17.03
CA PRO A 95 14.91 1.10 18.09
C PRO A 95 14.37 2.49 18.43
N GLU A 96 15.18 3.54 18.29
CA GLU A 96 14.78 4.94 18.55
C GLU A 96 13.72 5.43 17.54
N PHE A 97 13.59 4.76 16.40
CA PHE A 97 12.56 5.09 15.41
C PHE A 97 11.13 4.88 15.94
N LEU A 98 10.94 4.04 16.98
CA LEU A 98 9.64 3.94 17.65
C LEU A 98 9.21 5.28 18.25
N GLU A 99 10.13 6.02 18.86
CA GLU A 99 9.85 7.32 19.47
C GLU A 99 9.46 8.36 18.41
N VAL A 100 10.17 8.37 17.29
CA VAL A 100 9.84 9.20 16.11
C VAL A 100 8.41 8.91 15.62
N MET A 101 8.03 7.63 15.55
CA MET A 101 6.69 7.22 15.15
C MET A 101 5.62 7.61 16.19
N ASN A 102 5.94 7.54 17.48
CA ASN A 102 5.08 7.93 18.59
C ASN A 102 4.81 9.45 18.65
N GLN A 103 5.79 10.26 18.25
CA GLN A 103 5.66 11.72 18.18
C GLN A 103 4.87 12.20 16.95
N SER A 104 4.59 11.32 15.98
CA SER A 104 3.80 11.68 14.81
C SER A 104 2.33 11.92 15.16
N PHE A 105 1.75 12.99 14.61
CA PHE A 105 0.33 13.33 14.70
C PHE A 105 -0.63 12.18 14.35
N LEU A 106 -0.25 11.28 13.42
CA LEU A 106 -1.10 10.16 12.98
C LEU A 106 -1.15 8.97 13.95
N ILE A 107 -0.22 8.89 14.90
CA ILE A 107 -0.14 7.78 15.87
C ILE A 107 -0.47 8.32 17.25
N GLY A 108 0.33 9.31 17.70
CA GLY A 108 0.11 10.10 18.89
C GLY A 108 0.16 9.30 20.20
N GLY A 109 1.24 9.49 20.97
CA GLY A 109 1.34 9.00 22.34
C GLY A 109 2.44 7.95 22.54
N ASP A 110 2.47 7.36 23.73
CA ASP A 110 3.45 6.33 24.10
C ASP A 110 2.90 4.94 23.72
N THR A 111 3.12 4.57 22.46
CA THR A 111 2.57 3.36 21.85
C THR A 111 3.61 2.25 21.90
N SER A 112 3.19 1.04 22.29
CA SER A 112 4.04 -0.15 22.18
C SER A 112 4.27 -0.53 20.72
N LEU A 113 5.33 -1.31 20.44
CA LEU A 113 5.62 -1.79 19.08
C LEU A 113 4.46 -2.57 18.45
N PHE A 114 3.72 -3.34 19.26
CA PHE A 114 2.57 -4.09 18.80
C PHE A 114 1.40 -3.19 18.42
N GLU A 115 1.07 -2.21 19.26
CA GLU A 115 0.02 -1.23 19.01
C GLU A 115 0.36 -0.34 17.80
N LEU A 116 1.63 0.02 17.62
CA LEU A 116 2.12 0.69 16.41
C LEU A 116 1.85 -0.16 15.17
N ALA A 117 2.26 -1.43 15.17
CA ALA A 117 2.04 -2.33 14.04
C ALA A 117 0.55 -2.50 13.72
N PHE A 118 -0.29 -2.64 14.75
CA PHE A 118 -1.74 -2.73 14.60
C PHE A 118 -2.34 -1.46 13.99
N THR A 119 -1.90 -0.29 14.46
CA THR A 119 -2.31 1.01 13.93
C THR A 119 -1.95 1.15 12.45
N LEU A 120 -0.71 0.81 12.07
CA LEU A 120 -0.25 0.86 10.68
C LEU A 120 -1.04 -0.07 9.76
N VAL A 121 -1.40 -1.27 10.24
CA VAL A 121 -2.25 -2.18 9.47
C VAL A 121 -3.65 -1.61 9.26
N ILE A 122 -4.29 -1.08 10.30
CA ILE A 122 -5.63 -0.48 10.17
C ILE A 122 -5.61 0.73 9.24
N GLU A 123 -4.66 1.65 9.43
CA GLU A 123 -4.46 2.83 8.57
C GLU A 123 -4.24 2.41 7.11
N GLY A 124 -3.35 1.45 6.88
CA GLY A 124 -3.03 0.91 5.57
C GLY A 124 -4.20 0.20 4.90
N LEU A 125 -5.00 -0.57 5.66
CA LEU A 125 -6.19 -1.22 5.12
C LEU A 125 -7.29 -0.22 4.77
N ALA A 126 -7.54 0.78 5.63
CA ALA A 126 -8.51 1.84 5.36
C ALA A 126 -8.14 2.62 4.09
N SER A 127 -6.87 3.04 3.96
CA SER A 127 -6.36 3.71 2.77
C SER A 127 -6.42 2.82 1.53
N SER A 128 -6.20 1.51 1.65
CA SER A 128 -6.32 0.55 0.55
C SER A 128 -7.76 0.43 0.04
N ILE A 129 -8.76 0.39 0.93
CA ILE A 129 -10.18 0.34 0.55
C ILE A 129 -10.56 1.62 -0.22
N VAL A 130 -10.25 2.78 0.35
CA VAL A 130 -10.57 4.09 -0.26
C VAL A 130 -9.87 4.25 -1.61
N SER A 131 -8.58 3.91 -1.68
CA SER A 131 -7.80 3.97 -2.92
C SER A 131 -8.34 3.03 -3.99
N THR A 132 -8.77 1.82 -3.61
CA THR A 132 -9.37 0.87 -4.54
C THR A 132 -10.70 1.39 -5.08
N LEU A 133 -11.55 1.98 -4.22
CA LEU A 133 -12.79 2.62 -4.66
C LEU A 133 -12.53 3.74 -5.66
N ILE A 134 -11.59 4.64 -5.35
CA ILE A 134 -11.17 5.73 -6.23
C ILE A 134 -10.72 5.19 -7.59
N VAL A 135 -9.79 4.23 -7.58
CA VAL A 135 -9.26 3.63 -8.81
C VAL A 135 -10.36 2.94 -9.63
N MET A 136 -11.28 2.21 -8.98
CA MET A 136 -12.39 1.56 -9.68
C MET A 136 -13.35 2.56 -10.33
N GLN A 137 -13.54 3.76 -9.77
CA GLN A 137 -14.32 4.81 -10.44
C GLN A 137 -13.69 5.23 -11.77
N PHE A 138 -12.36 5.28 -11.86
CA PHE A 138 -11.67 5.57 -13.13
C PHE A 138 -11.91 4.48 -14.19
N PHE A 139 -12.03 3.21 -13.78
CA PHE A 139 -12.25 2.08 -14.70
C PHE A 139 -13.73 1.81 -15.04
N LYS A 140 -14.68 2.46 -14.35
CA LYS A 140 -16.12 2.26 -14.53
C LYS A 140 -16.60 2.56 -15.97
N ASN A 141 -16.01 3.56 -16.64
CA ASN A 141 -16.34 3.92 -18.02
C ASN A 141 -15.49 3.21 -19.08
N HIS A 142 -14.28 2.76 -18.74
CA HIS A 142 -13.34 2.17 -19.70
C HIS A 142 -13.51 0.64 -19.88
N SER A 143 -14.21 -0.03 -18.95
CA SER A 143 -14.30 -1.51 -18.93
C SER A 143 -15.14 -2.14 -20.05
N LYS A 144 -16.03 -1.40 -20.72
CA LYS A 144 -16.96 -1.99 -21.72
C LYS A 144 -16.58 -1.74 -23.17
N GLU A 145 -15.87 -0.65 -23.45
CA GLU A 145 -15.47 -0.27 -24.81
C GLU A 145 -14.09 -0.84 -25.17
N ASP A 146 -13.11 -0.77 -24.27
CA ASP A 146 -11.72 -1.16 -24.57
C ASP A 146 -11.47 -2.68 -24.62
N VAL A 147 -12.36 -3.49 -24.06
CA VAL A 147 -12.22 -4.96 -24.09
C VAL A 147 -12.83 -5.56 -25.38
N LYS A 148 -13.57 -4.74 -26.16
CA LYS A 148 -14.22 -5.17 -27.41
C LYS A 148 -13.45 -4.81 -28.69
N SER A 149 -12.41 -3.97 -28.62
CA SER A 149 -11.51 -3.66 -29.73
C SER A 149 -10.29 -4.58 -29.75
#